data_AF-A0A8X6S725-F1
#
_entry.id   AF-A0A8X6S725-F1
#
_cell.length_a   1.000
_cell.length_b   1.000
_cell.length_c   1.000
_cell.angle_alpha   90.00
_cell.angle_beta   90.00
_cell.angle_gamma   90.00
#
_symmetry.space_group_name_H-M   'P 1'
#
loop_
_entity.id
_entity.type
_entity.pdbx_description
1 polymer ?
#
loop_
_entity_poly.entity_id
_entity_poly.type
_entity_poly.pdbx_seq_one_letter_code
_entity_poly.pdbx_strand_id
1 'polypeptide(L)'
;MSFTRRPGSARPLQTTRREDRHIVRNARIQPTTSSAAIQAQVAPSLGAPVLSRTIRRCLAEGHLGSRCPLPVLPLTPTHRPLC
;
A
#
# COMPACT_ATOMS: atom_id res chain seq x y z
N MET A 1 -31.69 -14.28 -14.52
CA MET A 1 -31.42 -12.86 -14.24
C MET A 1 -30.23 -12.78 -13.30
N SER A 2 -29.09 -12.29 -13.77
CA SER A 2 -27.85 -12.19 -12.99
C SER A 2 -27.76 -10.82 -12.32
N PHE A 3 -27.84 -10.79 -10.99
CA PHE A 3 -27.67 -9.56 -10.21
C PHE A 3 -26.19 -9.20 -10.14
N THR A 4 -25.74 -8.26 -10.96
CA THR A 4 -24.45 -7.59 -10.78
C THR A 4 -24.59 -6.63 -9.61
N ARG A 5 -24.12 -7.04 -8.42
CA ARG A 5 -24.00 -6.13 -7.27
C ARG A 5 -23.01 -5.02 -7.65
N ARG A 6 -23.52 -3.83 -7.99
CA ARG A 6 -22.71 -2.61 -8.03
C ARG A 6 -22.05 -2.46 -6.65
N PRO A 7 -20.75 -2.12 -6.55
CA PRO A 7 -20.18 -1.71 -5.28
C PRO A 7 -20.94 -0.45 -4.86
N GLY A 8 -21.85 -0.60 -3.91
CA GLY A 8 -22.55 0.53 -3.31
C GLY A 8 -21.52 1.53 -2.78
N SER A 9 -21.90 2.79 -2.73
CA SER A 9 -21.18 3.89 -2.09
C SER A 9 -21.08 3.67 -0.57
N ALA A 10 -20.46 2.56 -0.16
CA ALA A 10 -20.18 2.27 1.22
C ALA A 10 -19.38 3.45 1.76
N ARG A 11 -19.99 4.13 2.74
CA ARG A 11 -19.37 5.18 3.55
C ARG A 11 -17.92 4.76 3.79
N PRO A 12 -16.91 5.57 3.41
CA PRO A 12 -15.53 5.16 3.62
C PRO A 12 -15.42 4.83 5.11
N LEU A 13 -14.95 3.63 5.47
CA LEU A 13 -14.61 3.34 6.86
C LEU A 13 -13.66 4.45 7.27
N GLN A 14 -14.19 5.40 8.04
CA GLN A 14 -13.46 6.60 8.40
C GLN A 14 -12.50 6.15 9.46
N THR A 15 -11.28 5.81 9.02
CA THR A 15 -10.16 5.79 9.93
C THR A 15 -10.10 7.16 10.61
N THR A 16 -9.89 7.17 11.92
CA THR A 16 -9.72 8.42 12.65
C THR A 16 -8.37 9.04 12.28
N ARG A 17 -8.24 10.36 12.45
CA ARG A 17 -6.95 11.06 12.27
C ARG A 17 -5.81 10.47 13.12
N ARG A 18 -6.14 9.78 14.21
CA ARG A 18 -5.14 9.09 15.05
C ARG A 18 -4.63 7.82 14.36
N GLU A 19 -5.52 7.06 13.74
CA GLU A 19 -5.16 5.86 12.99
C GLU A 19 -4.40 6.20 11.72
N ASP A 20 -4.83 7.24 10.99
CA ASP A 20 -4.11 7.69 9.79
C ASP A 20 -2.66 8.07 10.13
N ARG A 21 -2.47 8.79 11.25
CA ARG A 21 -1.13 9.09 11.76
C ARG A 21 -0.35 7.84 12.18
N HIS A 22 -1.01 6.85 12.77
CA HIS A 22 -0.37 5.59 13.15
C HIS A 22 0.10 4.79 11.91
N ILE A 23 -0.75 4.70 10.88
CA ILE A 23 -0.42 4.09 9.58
C ILE A 23 0.79 4.77 8.95
N VAL A 24 0.76 6.10 8.85
CA VAL A 24 1.85 6.91 8.28
C VAL A 24 3.13 6.78 9.11
N ARG A 25 3.03 6.75 10.44
CA ARG A 25 4.18 6.58 11.33
C ARG A 25 4.82 5.20 11.16
N ASN A 26 4.05 4.12 11.15
CA ASN A 26 4.58 2.76 10.98
C ASN A 26 5.26 2.61 9.61
N ALA A 27 4.65 3.13 8.56
CA ALA A 27 5.25 3.13 7.23
C ALA A 27 6.56 3.94 7.15
N ARG A 28 6.71 5.02 7.93
CA ARG A 28 7.97 5.75 8.04
C ARG A 28 9.04 5.00 8.82
N ILE A 29 8.66 4.36 9.92
CA ILE A 29 9.60 3.57 10.75
C ILE A 29 10.11 2.36 9.95
N GLN A 30 9.25 1.74 9.14
CA GLN A 30 9.58 0.54 8.41
C GLN A 30 9.13 0.62 6.93
N PRO A 31 9.89 1.31 6.07
CA PRO A 31 9.50 1.63 4.68
C PRO A 31 9.30 0.42 3.77
N THR A 32 9.87 -0.73 4.13
CA THR A 32 9.74 -2.00 3.40
C THR A 32 8.52 -2.83 3.80
N THR A 33 7.73 -2.37 4.77
CA THR A 33 6.52 -3.08 5.20
C THR A 33 5.45 -3.04 4.11
N SER A 34 4.87 -4.21 3.83
CA SER A 34 3.76 -4.32 2.90
C SER A 34 2.49 -3.72 3.52
N SER A 35 1.53 -3.32 2.67
CA SER A 35 0.22 -2.86 3.14
C SER A 35 -0.51 -3.89 3.99
N ALA A 36 -0.30 -5.20 3.74
CA ALA A 36 -0.87 -6.27 4.54
C ALA A 36 -0.23 -6.36 5.94
N ALA A 37 1.08 -6.15 6.03
CA ALA A 37 1.77 -6.08 7.31
C ALA A 37 1.30 -4.87 8.13
N ILE A 38 1.15 -3.71 7.48
CA ILE A 38 0.57 -2.51 8.11
C ILE A 38 -0.86 -2.79 8.59
N GLN A 39 -1.68 -3.48 7.80
CA GLN A 39 -3.04 -3.86 8.20
C GLN A 39 -3.05 -4.74 9.45
N ALA A 40 -2.17 -5.75 9.52
CA ALA A 40 -2.06 -6.63 10.68
C ALA A 40 -1.62 -5.90 11.96
N GLN A 41 -0.79 -4.86 11.84
CA GLN A 41 -0.36 -4.05 12.97
C GLN A 41 -1.44 -3.09 13.48
N VAL A 42 -2.32 -2.61 12.59
CA VAL A 42 -3.31 -1.58 12.92
C VAL A 42 -4.67 -2.19 13.30
N ALA A 43 -5.02 -3.37 12.77
CA ALA A 43 -6.28 -4.05 13.06
C ALA A 43 -6.56 -4.29 14.57
N PRO A 44 -5.58 -4.68 15.42
CA PRO A 44 -5.81 -4.89 16.85
C PRO A 44 -6.20 -3.60 17.58
N SER A 45 -5.64 -2.45 17.16
CA SER A 45 -5.94 -1.15 17.76
C SER A 45 -7.29 -0.58 17.34
N LEU A 46 -7.84 -1.11 16.23
CA LEU A 46 -9.05 -0.61 15.59
C LEU A 46 -10.31 -1.43 15.87
N GLY A 47 -10.14 -2.68 16.30
CA GLY A 47 -11.26 -3.61 16.43
C GLY A 47 -11.94 -3.97 15.10
N ALA A 48 -11.43 -3.46 13.98
CA ALA A 48 -11.96 -3.67 12.64
C ALA A 48 -10.82 -3.74 11.61
N PRO A 49 -10.97 -4.57 10.55
CA PRO A 49 -9.98 -4.65 9.49
C PRO A 49 -9.95 -3.34 8.68
N VAL A 50 -8.76 -2.76 8.54
CA VAL A 50 -8.54 -1.62 7.65
C VAL A 50 -8.48 -2.11 6.21
N LEU A 51 -9.26 -1.51 5.33
CA LEU A 51 -9.20 -1.82 3.90
C LEU A 51 -7.85 -1.36 3.31
N SER A 52 -7.29 -2.17 2.41
CA SER A 52 -6.07 -1.83 1.67
C SER A 52 -6.18 -0.48 0.93
N ARG A 53 -7.38 -0.14 0.43
CA ARG A 53 -7.69 1.16 -0.17
C ARG A 53 -7.47 2.32 0.80
N THR A 54 -7.84 2.15 2.07
CA THR A 54 -7.65 3.16 3.11
C THR A 54 -6.18 3.35 3.41
N ILE A 55 -5.42 2.26 3.59
CA ILE A 55 -3.97 2.31 3.80
C ILE A 55 -3.28 3.05 2.64
N ARG A 56 -3.59 2.68 1.40
CA ARG A 56 -3.06 3.36 0.21
C ARG A 56 -3.36 4.85 0.19
N ARG A 57 -4.58 5.25 0.55
CA ARG A 57 -4.97 6.67 0.64
C ARG A 57 -4.11 7.38 1.69
N CYS A 58 -4.00 6.84 2.90
CA CYS A 58 -3.23 7.46 3.98
C CYS A 58 -1.73 7.55 3.64
N LEU A 59 -1.18 6.54 2.96
CA LEU A 59 0.20 6.58 2.46
C LEU A 59 0.37 7.65 1.37
N ALA A 60 -0.58 7.78 0.44
CA ALA A 60 -0.55 8.82 -0.59
C ALA A 60 -0.63 10.24 0.01
N GLU A 61 -1.54 10.46 0.97
CA GLU A 61 -1.66 11.71 1.72
C GLU A 61 -0.39 12.01 2.54
N GLY A 62 0.29 10.98 3.05
CA GLY A 62 1.57 11.10 3.73
C GLY A 62 2.79 11.21 2.81
N HIS A 63 2.60 11.23 1.48
CA HIS A 63 3.64 11.16 0.46
C HIS A 63 4.58 9.94 0.57
N LEU A 64 4.09 8.84 1.14
CA LEU A 64 4.80 7.58 1.35
C LEU A 64 4.48 6.58 0.24
N GLY A 65 4.82 6.92 -1.00
CA GLY A 65 4.76 6.00 -2.13
C GLY A 65 6.14 5.47 -2.48
N SER A 66 6.27 4.16 -2.72
CA SER A 66 7.48 3.64 -3.36
C SER A 66 7.50 4.09 -4.82
N ARG A 67 8.53 4.85 -5.22
CA ARG A 67 8.91 4.93 -6.63
C ARG A 67 9.65 3.62 -6.92
N CYS A 68 8.92 2.56 -7.28
CA CYS A 68 9.59 1.34 -7.72
C CYS A 68 10.49 1.73 -8.92
N PRO A 69 11.82 1.56 -8.84
CA PRO A 69 12.63 1.64 -10.04
C PRO A 69 12.09 0.57 -11.00
N LEU A 70 11.82 0.97 -12.25
CA LEU A 70 11.48 0.02 -13.29
C LEU A 70 12.54 -1.09 -13.31
N PRO A 71 12.15 -2.35 -13.50
CA PRO A 71 13.12 -3.43 -13.62
C PRO A 71 14.15 -3.01 -14.67
N VAL A 72 15.41 -2.90 -14.24
CA VAL A 72 16.54 -2.56 -15.11
C VAL A 72 16.44 -3.48 -16.32
N LEU A 73 16.30 -2.90 -17.52
CA LEU A 73 16.37 -3.64 -18.76
C LEU A 73 17.61 -4.52 -18.67
N PRO A 74 17.52 -5.86 -18.81
CA PRO A 74 18.70 -6.69 -18.77
C PRO A 74 19.63 -6.17 -19.86
N LEU A 75 20.78 -5.63 -19.45
CA LEU A 75 21.83 -5.27 -20.38
C LEU A 75 22.21 -6.57 -21.08
N THR A 76 21.77 -6.71 -22.33
CA THR A 76 22.15 -7.85 -23.16
C THR A 76 23.68 -7.87 -23.21
N PRO A 77 24.34 -9.01 -22.93
CA PRO A 77 25.79 -9.11 -23.01
C PRO A 77 26.20 -9.20 -24.47
N THR A 78 25.93 -8.16 -25.26
CA THR A 78 26.21 -8.14 -26.70
C THR A 78 27.53 -7.45 -26.98
N HIS A 79 28.57 -7.70 -26.18
CA HIS A 79 29.95 -7.39 -26.56
C HIS A 79 30.89 -8.35 -25.82
N ARG A 80 30.96 -9.60 -26.27
CA ARG A 80 32.20 -10.38 -26.15
C ARG A 80 33.08 -9.99 -27.34
N PRO A 81 34.24 -9.33 -27.16
CA PRO A 81 35.27 -9.45 -28.18
C PRO A 81 35.76 -10.89 -28.14
N LEU A 82 35.69 -11.56 -29.29
CA LEU A 82 36.46 -12.78 -29.50
C LEU A 82 37.93 -12.36 -29.48
N CYS A 83 38.62 -12.65 -28.39
CA CYS A 83 40.08 -12.68 -28.32
C CYS A 83 40.50 -14.12 -28.05
#